data_AF-A0A0C3NQP2-F1
#
_entry.id   AF-A0A0C3NQP2-F1
#
_cell.length_a   1.000
_cell.length_b   1.000
_cell.length_c   1.000
_cell.angle_alpha   90.00
_cell.angle_beta   90.00
_cell.angle_gamma   90.00
#
_symmetry.space_group_name_H-M   'P 1'
#
loop_
_entity.id
_entity.type
_entity.pdbx_description
1 polymer ?
#
loop_
_entity_poly.entity_id
_entity_poly.type
_entity_poly.pdbx_seq_one_letter_code
_entity_poly.pdbx_strand_id
1 'polypeptide(L)'
;YLNHRLQTTCCPFFPSAEVLTNILSACDAVVSGSAALRLVLPANACNWAPSDLDIYVARNSSTQLFNLLQKHNYSLVCQRNSNDGDYPPSTIFTVTTFGNGHKLIDVIVSKTTSALSPIFQFHSTAVMNFFSADSLFCAYPSLTLRHRAMINTAGLRNRTFTPTQIKALLKYKSRGFLRSLNDRGWLSL
;
A
#
# COMPACT_ATOMS: atom_id res chain seq x y z
N TYR A 1 -7.81 21.07 -0.89
CA TYR A 1 -7.17 20.21 0.14
C TYR A 1 -6.62 18.90 -0.44
N LEU A 2 -7.45 18.03 -1.02
CA LEU A 2 -7.02 16.69 -1.49
C LEU A 2 -5.94 16.73 -2.60
N ASN A 3 -6.10 17.58 -3.62
CA ASN A 3 -5.10 17.73 -4.69
C ASN A 3 -3.72 18.15 -4.16
N HIS A 4 -3.69 19.05 -3.18
CA HIS A 4 -2.45 19.44 -2.53
C HIS A 4 -1.82 18.26 -1.79
N ARG A 5 -2.62 17.47 -1.04
CA ARG A 5 -2.15 16.26 -0.34
C ARG A 5 -1.58 15.22 -1.30
N LEU A 6 -2.26 15.01 -2.44
CA LEU A 6 -1.82 14.11 -3.51
C LEU A 6 -0.47 14.60 -4.06
N GLN A 7 -0.39 15.87 -4.46
CA GLN A 7 0.84 16.47 -4.97
C GLN A 7 2.00 16.33 -3.97
N THR A 8 1.82 16.66 -2.69
CA THR A 8 2.88 16.52 -1.68
C THR A 8 3.30 15.06 -1.47
N THR A 9 2.38 14.11 -1.57
CA THR A 9 2.66 12.68 -1.36
C THR A 9 3.35 12.06 -2.57
N CYS A 10 3.03 12.52 -3.78
CA CYS A 10 3.51 11.95 -5.05
C CYS A 10 4.76 12.65 -5.60
N CYS A 11 4.98 13.93 -5.27
CA CYS A 11 6.13 14.73 -5.74
C CYS A 11 7.50 14.05 -5.56
N PRO A 12 7.75 13.25 -4.49
CA PRO A 12 9.02 12.55 -4.39
C PRO A 12 9.24 11.49 -5.50
N PHE A 13 8.16 10.93 -6.05
CA PHE A 13 8.20 9.82 -7.02
C PHE A 13 8.03 10.30 -8.46
N PHE A 14 7.14 11.26 -8.71
CA PHE A 14 6.86 11.79 -10.04
C PHE A 14 6.94 13.33 -10.06
N PRO A 15 7.30 13.93 -11.20
CA PRO A 15 7.34 15.39 -11.34
C PRO A 15 5.99 16.07 -11.04
N SER A 16 4.88 15.39 -11.33
CA SER A 16 3.54 15.85 -11.01
C SER A 16 2.65 14.69 -10.57
N ALA A 17 1.62 14.98 -9.77
CA ALA A 17 0.58 14.01 -9.44
C ALA A 17 -0.16 13.51 -10.68
N GLU A 18 -0.26 14.34 -11.72
CA GLU A 18 -0.94 14.02 -12.99
C GLU A 18 -0.28 12.83 -13.70
N VAL A 19 1.05 12.74 -13.67
CA VAL A 19 1.78 11.58 -14.24
C VAL A 19 1.33 10.29 -13.55
N LEU A 20 1.24 10.29 -12.22
CA LEU A 20 0.78 9.12 -11.48
C LEU A 20 -0.68 8.81 -11.79
N THR A 21 -1.59 9.79 -11.73
CA THR A 21 -3.02 9.54 -11.97
C THR A 21 -3.28 9.05 -13.40
N ASN A 22 -2.52 9.53 -14.39
CA ASN A 22 -2.61 9.04 -15.76
C ASN A 22 -2.15 7.58 -15.87
N ILE A 23 -1.07 7.19 -15.18
CA ILE A 23 -0.63 5.80 -15.11
C ILE A 23 -1.69 4.91 -14.43
N LEU A 24 -2.24 5.37 -13.30
CA LEU A 24 -3.27 4.63 -12.57
C LEU A 24 -4.54 4.41 -13.42
N SER A 25 -5.00 5.47 -14.11
CA SER A 25 -6.16 5.42 -15.01
C SER A 25 -5.92 4.48 -16.18
N ALA A 26 -4.75 4.59 -16.83
CA ALA A 26 -4.44 3.78 -18.01
C ALA A 26 -4.35 2.27 -17.70
N CYS A 27 -4.00 1.90 -16.47
CA CYS A 27 -3.75 0.51 -16.07
C CYS A 27 -4.83 -0.11 -15.18
N ASP A 28 -5.90 0.63 -14.84
CA ASP A 28 -6.84 0.25 -13.78
C ASP A 28 -6.10 -0.15 -12.48
N ALA A 29 -5.12 0.67 -12.13
CA ALA A 29 -4.23 0.45 -11.00
C ALA A 29 -4.59 1.37 -9.83
N VAL A 30 -4.21 0.97 -8.62
CA VAL A 30 -4.42 1.76 -7.41
C VAL A 30 -3.13 1.86 -6.60
N VAL A 31 -3.01 2.90 -5.78
CA VAL A 31 -1.94 3.02 -4.79
C VAL A 31 -2.48 2.68 -3.42
N SER A 32 -1.74 1.89 -2.63
CA SER A 32 -2.10 1.55 -1.25
C SER A 32 -0.94 1.81 -0.27
N GLY A 33 -0.94 1.13 0.87
CA GLY A 33 0.14 1.20 1.85
C GLY A 33 0.28 2.59 2.47
N SER A 34 1.52 3.03 2.63
CA SER A 34 1.81 4.23 3.40
C SER A 34 1.43 5.54 2.70
N ALA A 35 1.46 5.57 1.37
CA ALA A 35 1.03 6.72 0.59
C ALA A 35 -0.49 6.94 0.72
N ALA A 36 -1.29 5.88 0.54
CA ALA A 36 -2.74 5.96 0.72
C ALA A 36 -3.14 6.32 2.15
N LEU A 37 -2.50 5.71 3.16
CA LEU A 37 -2.75 6.05 4.55
C LEU A 37 -2.46 7.54 4.84
N ARG A 38 -1.37 8.08 4.27
CA ARG A 38 -1.08 9.50 4.41
C ARG A 38 -2.22 10.34 3.83
N LEU A 39 -2.76 10.03 2.65
CA LEU A 39 -3.88 10.81 2.10
C LEU A 39 -5.14 10.78 2.97
N VAL A 40 -5.46 9.64 3.58
CA VAL A 40 -6.63 9.48 4.47
C VAL A 40 -6.50 10.26 5.77
N LEU A 41 -5.32 10.27 6.38
CA LEU A 41 -5.12 10.92 7.67
C LEU A 41 -5.13 12.46 7.56
N PRO A 42 -5.54 13.18 8.63
CA PRO A 42 -5.34 14.62 8.72
C PRO A 42 -3.86 15.02 8.57
N ALA A 43 -3.60 16.17 7.94
CA ALA A 43 -2.23 16.58 7.64
C ALA A 43 -1.34 16.76 8.88
N ASN A 44 -1.91 17.32 9.94
CA ASN A 44 -1.26 17.51 11.24
C ASN A 44 -0.98 16.20 11.99
N ALA A 45 -1.61 15.08 11.59
CA ALA A 45 -1.38 13.78 12.19
C ALA A 45 -0.23 12.99 11.53
N CYS A 46 0.39 13.54 10.47
CA CYS A 46 1.41 12.85 9.68
C CYS A 46 2.80 13.51 9.82
N ASN A 47 3.54 13.17 10.87
CA ASN A 47 4.95 13.57 11.04
C ASN A 47 5.95 12.66 10.29
N TRP A 48 5.47 11.77 9.42
CA TRP A 48 6.26 10.78 8.68
C TRP A 48 5.93 10.84 7.19
N ALA A 49 6.90 10.58 6.31
CA ALA A 49 6.67 10.47 4.87
C ALA A 49 6.75 9.01 4.38
N PRO A 50 6.04 8.64 3.29
CA PRO A 50 6.26 7.37 2.60
C PRO A 50 7.71 7.25 2.11
N SER A 51 8.34 6.12 2.37
CA SER A 51 9.68 5.77 1.86
C SER A 51 9.63 5.27 0.42
N ASP A 52 8.52 4.64 0.08
CA ASP A 52 8.21 3.81 -1.07
C ASP A 52 6.78 4.09 -1.52
N LEU A 53 6.49 3.78 -2.79
CA LEU A 53 5.16 3.86 -3.37
C LEU A 53 4.72 2.46 -3.78
N ASP A 54 3.61 1.99 -3.21
CA ASP A 54 3.05 0.67 -3.48
C ASP A 54 1.91 0.79 -4.51
N ILE A 55 2.14 0.35 -5.75
CA ILE A 55 1.13 0.33 -6.83
C ILE A 55 0.60 -1.09 -7.00
N TYR A 56 -0.72 -1.25 -7.00
CA TYR A 56 -1.42 -2.51 -7.18
C TYR A 56 -2.08 -2.54 -8.54
N VAL A 57 -1.96 -3.67 -9.24
CA VAL A 57 -2.50 -3.84 -10.59
C VAL A 57 -2.98 -5.27 -10.81
N ALA A 58 -4.02 -5.44 -11.64
CA ALA A 58 -4.44 -6.76 -12.10
C ALA A 58 -3.41 -7.34 -13.10
N ARG A 59 -3.31 -8.69 -13.17
CA ARG A 59 -2.30 -9.36 -13.99
C ARG A 59 -2.35 -8.97 -15.47
N ASN A 60 -3.54 -8.84 -16.03
CA ASN A 60 -3.77 -8.42 -17.41
C ASN A 60 -3.20 -7.03 -17.75
N SER A 61 -3.19 -6.10 -16.79
CA SER A 61 -2.70 -4.72 -17.00
C SER A 61 -1.25 -4.49 -16.57
N SER A 62 -0.61 -5.49 -15.97
CA SER A 62 0.76 -5.38 -15.41
C SER A 62 1.83 -5.01 -16.43
N THR A 63 1.78 -5.59 -17.64
CA THR A 63 2.73 -5.27 -18.72
C THR A 63 2.64 -3.81 -19.14
N GLN A 64 1.43 -3.26 -19.24
CA GLN A 64 1.23 -1.86 -19.58
C GLN A 64 1.80 -0.93 -18.50
N LEU A 65 1.56 -1.27 -17.22
CA LEU A 65 2.10 -0.51 -16.10
C LEU A 65 3.64 -0.51 -16.11
N PHE A 66 4.28 -1.66 -16.35
CA PHE A 66 5.73 -1.76 -16.44
C PHE A 66 6.31 -0.88 -17.55
N ASN A 67 5.69 -0.90 -18.74
CA ASN A 67 6.12 -0.07 -19.86
C ASN A 67 5.99 1.43 -19.56
N LEU A 68 4.91 1.85 -18.89
CA LEU A 68 4.72 3.24 -18.47
C LEU A 68 5.76 3.67 -17.43
N LEU A 69 6.06 2.82 -16.45
CA LEU A 69 7.12 3.11 -15.47
C LEU A 69 8.49 3.27 -16.15
N GLN A 70 8.85 2.37 -17.06
CA GLN A 70 10.09 2.47 -17.84
C GLN A 70 10.16 3.77 -18.66
N LYS A 71 9.05 4.19 -19.28
CA LYS A 71 8.94 5.48 -19.97
C LYS A 71 9.17 6.68 -19.06
N HIS A 72 8.91 6.53 -17.76
CA HIS A 72 9.16 7.53 -16.72
C HIS A 72 10.48 7.31 -15.95
N ASN A 73 11.48 6.69 -16.57
CA ASN A 73 12.83 6.45 -16.03
C ASN A 73 12.89 5.55 -14.79
N TYR A 74 11.89 4.68 -14.62
CA TYR A 74 11.91 3.64 -13.60
C TYR A 74 12.37 2.32 -14.21
N SER A 75 13.54 1.85 -13.79
CA SER A 75 14.12 0.59 -14.23
C SER A 75 13.80 -0.54 -13.24
N LEU A 76 13.70 -1.77 -13.75
CA LEU A 76 13.50 -2.95 -12.91
C LEU A 76 14.71 -3.14 -11.99
N VAL A 77 14.47 -3.21 -10.68
CA VAL A 77 15.50 -3.46 -9.66
C VAL A 77 15.46 -4.92 -9.21
N CYS A 78 14.27 -5.42 -8.88
CA CYS A 78 14.08 -6.77 -8.35
C CYS A 78 12.67 -7.26 -8.67
N GLN A 79 12.53 -8.55 -8.98
CA GLN A 79 11.23 -9.21 -9.06
C GLN A 79 11.21 -10.39 -8.09
N ARG A 80 10.21 -10.39 -7.21
CA ARG A 80 9.94 -11.45 -6.24
C ARG A 80 8.65 -12.14 -6.62
N ASN A 81 8.74 -13.42 -6.97
CA ASN A 81 7.56 -14.25 -7.12
C ASN A 81 7.01 -14.57 -5.73
N SER A 82 5.69 -14.61 -5.60
CA SER A 82 5.05 -15.12 -4.39
C SER A 82 5.23 -16.64 -4.32
N ASN A 83 6.43 -17.10 -3.96
CA ASN A 83 6.61 -18.45 -3.42
C ASN A 83 5.90 -18.48 -2.05
N ASP A 84 5.19 -19.57 -1.79
CA ASP A 84 4.15 -19.82 -0.77
C ASP A 84 4.55 -19.64 0.73
N GLY A 85 5.58 -18.85 1.04
CA GLY A 85 6.21 -18.77 2.35
C GLY A 85 5.72 -17.67 3.29
N ASP A 86 5.48 -16.45 2.80
CA ASP A 86 5.37 -15.25 3.66
C ASP A 86 3.94 -14.72 3.89
N TYR A 87 2.97 -15.16 3.09
CA TYR A 87 1.56 -14.73 3.17
C TYR A 87 0.64 -15.94 2.84
N PRO A 88 -0.34 -16.31 3.69
CA PRO A 88 -1.30 -17.39 3.40
C PRO A 88 -2.18 -17.02 2.19
N PRO A 89 -2.83 -17.98 1.51
CA PRO A 89 -2.95 -18.03 0.05
C PRO A 89 -3.07 -16.63 -0.55
N SER A 90 -1.90 -16.08 -0.87
CA SER A 90 -1.79 -14.68 -1.21
C SER A 90 -2.40 -14.49 -2.58
N THR A 91 -3.30 -13.52 -2.70
CA THR A 91 -3.78 -13.04 -4.01
C THR A 91 -2.71 -12.22 -4.72
N ILE A 92 -1.51 -12.08 -4.16
CA ILE A 92 -0.34 -11.53 -4.84
C ILE A 92 0.26 -12.59 -5.76
N PHE A 93 0.47 -12.23 -7.01
CA PHE A 93 1.16 -13.01 -8.02
C PHE A 93 2.67 -12.74 -7.97
N THR A 94 3.06 -11.47 -8.08
CA THR A 94 4.45 -11.02 -8.03
C THR A 94 4.54 -9.66 -7.35
N VAL A 95 5.69 -9.38 -6.73
CA VAL A 95 6.08 -8.04 -6.29
C VAL A 95 7.32 -7.64 -7.07
N THR A 96 7.18 -6.59 -7.87
CA THR A 96 8.23 -6.09 -8.77
C THR A 96 8.64 -4.69 -8.33
N THR A 97 9.88 -4.55 -7.88
CA THR A 97 10.44 -3.27 -7.44
C THR A 97 11.10 -2.56 -8.63
N PHE A 98 10.68 -1.32 -8.86
CA PHE A 98 11.26 -0.39 -9.82
C PHE A 98 11.99 0.75 -9.12
N GLY A 99 13.06 1.26 -9.71
CA GLY A 99 13.85 2.36 -9.16
C GLY A 99 14.34 3.33 -10.22
N ASN A 100 14.48 4.60 -9.84
CA ASN A 100 15.01 5.67 -10.69
C ASN A 100 16.33 6.26 -10.13
N GLY A 101 17.02 5.51 -9.26
CA GLY A 101 18.22 5.96 -8.53
C GLY A 101 17.93 6.77 -7.26
N HIS A 102 16.73 7.34 -7.10
CA HIS A 102 16.36 8.17 -5.95
C HIS A 102 15.23 7.59 -5.11
N LYS A 103 14.23 6.99 -5.76
CA LYS A 103 13.03 6.41 -5.14
C LYS A 103 12.72 5.03 -5.70
N LEU A 104 12.01 4.26 -4.88
CA LEU A 104 11.53 2.93 -5.22
C LEU A 104 10.00 2.92 -5.34
N ILE A 105 9.52 2.17 -6.32
CA ILE A 105 8.11 1.85 -6.52
C ILE A 105 7.99 0.33 -6.49
N ASP A 106 7.18 -0.18 -5.56
CA ASP A 106 6.82 -1.59 -5.53
C ASP A 106 5.52 -1.77 -6.32
N VAL A 107 5.55 -2.61 -7.35
CA VAL A 107 4.37 -3.00 -8.12
C VAL A 107 3.92 -4.39 -7.67
N ILE A 108 2.74 -4.43 -7.05
CA ILE A 108 2.10 -5.64 -6.56
C ILE A 108 1.09 -6.10 -7.60
N VAL A 109 1.38 -7.22 -8.25
CA VAL A 109 0.49 -7.80 -9.26
C VAL A 109 -0.48 -8.76 -8.58
N SER A 110 -1.77 -8.58 -8.80
CA SER A 110 -2.82 -9.47 -8.29
C SER A 110 -2.96 -10.72 -9.17
N LYS A 111 -3.20 -11.88 -8.55
CA LYS A 111 -3.60 -13.13 -9.19
C LYS A 111 -5.04 -13.07 -9.72
N THR A 112 -5.87 -12.23 -9.11
CA THR A 112 -7.28 -12.08 -9.47
C THR A 112 -7.45 -11.02 -10.57
N THR A 113 -8.66 -10.88 -11.09
CA THR A 113 -9.03 -9.80 -12.03
C THR A 113 -9.04 -8.42 -11.38
N SER A 114 -8.96 -8.31 -10.04
CA SER A 114 -8.97 -7.05 -9.32
C SER A 114 -7.61 -6.73 -8.71
N ALA A 115 -7.15 -5.48 -8.87
CA ALA A 115 -6.00 -4.95 -8.16
C ALA A 115 -6.21 -4.88 -6.62
N LEU A 116 -7.46 -4.94 -6.16
CA LEU A 116 -7.82 -4.70 -4.76
C LEU A 116 -7.67 -5.93 -3.86
N SER A 117 -7.74 -7.14 -4.42
CA SER A 117 -7.75 -8.37 -3.64
C SER A 117 -6.59 -8.49 -2.64
N PRO A 118 -5.33 -8.12 -3.01
CA PRO A 118 -4.21 -8.15 -2.06
C PRO A 118 -4.34 -7.16 -0.90
N ILE A 119 -5.01 -6.03 -1.11
CA ILE A 119 -5.11 -4.94 -0.12
C ILE A 119 -5.91 -5.40 1.10
N PHE A 120 -7.00 -6.13 0.88
CA PHE A 120 -7.82 -6.65 1.97
C PHE A 120 -7.20 -7.87 2.69
N GLN A 121 -6.06 -8.36 2.22
CA GLN A 121 -5.26 -9.41 2.87
C GLN A 121 -4.13 -8.85 3.77
N PHE A 122 -4.00 -7.53 3.90
CA PHE A 122 -3.01 -6.93 4.79
C PHE A 122 -3.15 -7.36 6.24
N HIS A 123 -2.03 -7.40 6.97
CA HIS A 123 -1.92 -7.77 8.39
C HIS A 123 -2.62 -6.79 9.36
N SER A 124 -3.05 -5.62 8.90
CA SER A 124 -3.68 -4.58 9.73
C SER A 124 -4.66 -3.75 8.92
N THR A 125 -5.79 -3.39 9.53
CA THR A 125 -6.79 -2.49 8.91
C THR A 125 -6.25 -1.07 8.70
N ALA A 126 -5.14 -0.69 9.36
CA ALA A 126 -4.47 0.61 9.17
C ALA A 126 -4.07 0.87 7.71
N VAL A 127 -3.83 -0.17 6.92
CA VAL A 127 -3.32 -0.08 5.55
C VAL A 127 -4.29 -0.60 4.51
N MET A 128 -5.53 -0.90 4.90
CA MET A 128 -6.60 -1.27 3.98
C MET A 128 -7.27 -0.03 3.37
N ASN A 129 -6.43 0.86 2.85
CA ASN A 129 -6.80 2.13 2.23
C ASN A 129 -6.11 2.20 0.88
N PHE A 130 -6.75 2.80 -0.11
CA PHE A 130 -6.15 2.95 -1.43
C PHE A 130 -6.71 4.17 -2.15
N PHE A 131 -6.03 4.61 -3.21
CA PHE A 131 -6.58 5.60 -4.14
C PHE A 131 -6.33 5.18 -5.58
N SER A 132 -7.31 5.46 -6.43
CA SER A 132 -7.23 5.36 -7.90
C SER A 132 -6.82 6.72 -8.48
N ALA A 133 -6.92 6.87 -9.80
CA ALA A 133 -6.70 8.13 -10.48
C ALA A 133 -7.63 9.28 -9.99
N ASP A 134 -8.84 8.93 -9.54
CA ASP A 134 -9.93 9.88 -9.28
C ASP A 134 -10.61 9.71 -7.91
N SER A 135 -10.30 8.62 -7.19
CA SER A 135 -11.03 8.25 -5.98
C SER A 135 -10.09 7.89 -4.83
N LEU A 136 -10.47 8.26 -3.61
CA LEU A 136 -9.79 7.85 -2.37
C LEU A 136 -10.72 6.94 -1.56
N PHE A 137 -10.21 5.79 -1.15
CA PHE A 137 -10.96 4.79 -0.40
C PHE A 137 -10.31 4.47 0.94
N CYS A 138 -11.14 4.38 1.98
CA CYS A 138 -10.75 3.95 3.31
C CYS A 138 -11.75 2.90 3.80
N ALA A 139 -11.31 1.66 4.00
CA ALA A 139 -12.19 0.57 4.39
C ALA A 139 -12.71 0.70 5.83
N TYR A 140 -11.93 1.32 6.72
CA TYR A 140 -12.22 1.40 8.15
C TYR A 140 -12.08 2.84 8.69
N PRO A 141 -12.87 3.81 8.20
CA PRO A 141 -12.66 5.23 8.50
C PRO A 141 -12.78 5.54 10.00
N SER A 142 -13.71 4.89 10.72
CA SER A 142 -13.88 5.06 12.17
C SER A 142 -12.65 4.64 12.97
N LEU A 143 -11.89 3.67 12.48
CA LEU A 143 -10.65 3.20 13.10
C LEU A 143 -9.47 4.05 12.63
N THR A 144 -9.28 4.16 11.32
CA THR A 144 -8.12 4.83 10.73
C THR A 144 -8.01 6.29 11.16
N LEU A 145 -9.11 7.04 11.14
CA LEU A 145 -9.11 8.46 11.53
C LEU A 145 -8.86 8.67 13.04
N ARG A 146 -9.11 7.63 13.86
CA ARG A 146 -8.82 7.63 15.30
C ARG A 146 -7.46 7.02 15.64
N HIS A 147 -6.60 6.79 14.65
CA HIS A 147 -5.31 6.10 14.82
C HIS A 147 -5.47 4.75 15.53
N ARG A 148 -6.51 4.00 15.13
CA ARG A 148 -6.82 2.67 15.62
C ARG A 148 -6.76 1.69 14.47
N ALA A 149 -6.31 0.48 14.75
CA ALA A 149 -6.31 -0.59 13.76
C ALA A 149 -6.54 -1.95 14.42
N MET A 150 -7.23 -2.81 13.69
CA MET A 150 -7.38 -4.21 14.04
C MET A 150 -6.31 -5.01 13.29
N ILE A 151 -5.77 -6.00 13.98
CA ILE A 151 -4.88 -6.98 13.38
C ILE A 151 -5.72 -7.93 12.53
N ASN A 152 -5.35 -8.10 11.26
CA ASN A 152 -5.95 -9.12 10.43
C ASN A 152 -5.34 -10.48 10.75
N THR A 153 -6.10 -11.33 11.44
CA THR A 153 -5.66 -12.66 11.86
C THR A 153 -5.82 -13.72 10.77
N ALA A 154 -6.54 -13.41 9.68
CA ALA A 154 -6.69 -14.33 8.53
C ALA A 154 -5.34 -14.67 7.87
N GLY A 155 -4.34 -13.80 8.09
CA GLY A 155 -2.96 -13.93 7.62
C GLY A 155 -2.03 -14.80 8.47
N LEU A 156 -2.48 -15.31 9.63
CA LEU A 156 -1.61 -15.96 10.61
C LEU A 156 -1.44 -17.45 10.34
N ARG A 157 -0.24 -17.87 9.96
CA ARG A 157 0.15 -19.29 9.93
C ARG A 157 0.50 -19.72 11.35
N ASN A 158 -0.10 -20.79 11.88
CA ASN A 158 0.12 -21.27 13.26
C ASN A 158 -0.07 -20.20 14.35
N ARG A 159 -0.92 -19.18 14.11
CA ARG A 159 -1.14 -18.03 15.03
C ARG A 159 0.12 -17.17 15.27
N THR A 160 1.16 -17.28 14.44
CA THR A 160 2.39 -16.47 14.55
C THR A 160 2.50 -15.47 13.40
N PHE A 161 3.08 -14.31 13.69
CA PHE A 161 3.42 -13.33 12.67
C PHE A 161 4.78 -13.64 12.06
N THR A 162 4.93 -13.43 10.75
CA THR A 162 6.24 -13.44 10.12
C THR A 162 7.07 -12.23 10.57
N PRO A 163 8.41 -12.29 10.52
CA PRO A 163 9.26 -11.14 10.85
C PRO A 163 8.90 -9.86 10.07
N THR A 164 8.50 -10.02 8.81
CA THR A 164 8.04 -8.92 7.94
C THR A 164 6.73 -8.31 8.44
N GLN A 165 5.76 -9.13 8.84
CA GLN A 165 4.50 -8.66 9.43
C GLN A 165 4.75 -7.96 10.77
N ILE A 166 5.64 -8.47 11.62
CA ILE A 166 6.03 -7.82 12.88
C ILE A 166 6.64 -6.45 12.60
N LYS A 167 7.59 -6.35 11.66
CA LYS A 167 8.22 -5.09 11.27
C LYS A 167 7.19 -4.07 10.78
N ALA A 168 6.23 -4.51 9.95
CA ALA A 168 5.17 -3.64 9.46
C ALA A 168 4.24 -3.17 10.59
N LEU A 169 3.85 -4.07 11.50
CA LEU A 169 3.06 -3.72 12.68
C LEU A 169 3.78 -2.71 13.59
N LEU A 170 5.09 -2.88 13.81
CA LEU A 170 5.91 -1.93 14.57
C LEU A 170 6.03 -0.57 13.84
N LYS A 171 6.18 -0.58 12.51
CA LYS A 171 6.18 0.63 11.66
C LYS A 171 4.89 1.46 11.84
N TYR A 172 3.72 0.82 11.94
CA TYR A 172 2.46 1.56 12.14
C TYR A 172 2.21 1.94 13.60
N LYS A 173 2.71 1.16 14.57
CA LYS A 173 2.75 1.57 15.98
C LYS A 173 3.55 2.87 16.16
N SER A 174 4.74 2.98 15.56
CA SER A 174 5.56 4.20 15.68
C SER A 174 4.92 5.43 15.01
N ARG A 175 3.91 5.22 14.16
CA ARG A 175 3.08 6.26 13.53
C ARG A 175 1.81 6.59 14.34
N GLY A 176 1.73 6.13 15.59
CA GLY A 176 0.64 6.44 16.51
C GLY A 176 -0.54 5.48 16.49
N PHE A 177 -0.51 4.39 15.71
CA PHE A 177 -1.63 3.44 15.68
C PHE A 177 -1.68 2.55 16.92
N LEU A 178 -2.79 2.64 17.64
CA LEU A 178 -3.16 1.67 18.67
C LEU A 178 -3.75 0.41 18.02
N ARG A 179 -3.34 -0.76 18.50
CA ARG A 179 -3.72 -2.05 17.92
C ARG A 179 -4.70 -2.77 18.82
N SER A 180 -5.62 -3.49 18.21
CA SER A 180 -6.45 -4.46 18.91
C SER A 180 -6.54 -5.80 18.17
N LEU A 181 -6.68 -6.87 18.95
CA LEU A 181 -7.01 -8.22 18.48
C LEU A 181 -8.53 -8.46 18.40
N ASN A 182 -9.36 -7.63 19.05
CA ASN A 182 -10.83 -7.74 19.06
C ASN A 182 -11.53 -6.43 19.48
N ASP A 183 -12.83 -6.27 19.23
CA ASP A 183 -13.58 -5.05 19.62
C ASP A 183 -13.66 -4.79 21.16
N ARG A 184 -13.07 -5.67 21.99
CA ARG A 184 -13.20 -5.65 23.45
C ARG A 184 -12.04 -4.99 24.19
N GLY A 185 -11.01 -4.49 23.51
CA GLY A 185 -9.95 -3.72 24.18
C GLY A 185 -8.83 -3.24 23.26
N TRP A 186 -8.35 -2.00 23.45
CA TRP A 186 -7.21 -1.45 22.73
C TRP A 186 -5.93 -1.71 23.52
N LEU A 187 -4.97 -2.40 22.92
CA LEU A 187 -3.67 -2.64 23.56
C LEU A 187 -2.74 -1.46 23.23
N SER A 188 -2.41 -0.67 24.26
CA SER A 188 -1.21 0.18 24.26
C SER A 188 -0.06 -0.64 24.82
N LEU A 189 0.84 -1.06 23.96
CA LEU A 189 2.20 -1.47 24.33
C LEU A 189 3.13 -0.52 23.60
#